data_AF-A0A523HFA4-F1
#
_entry.id   AF-A0A523HFA4-F1
#
_cell.length_a   1.000
_cell.length_b   1.000
_cell.length_c   1.000
_cell.angle_alpha   90.00
_cell.angle_beta   90.00
_cell.angle_gamma   90.00
#
_symmetry.space_group_name_H-M   'P 1'
#
loop_
_entity.id
_entity.type
_entity.pdbx_description
1 polymer ?
#
loop_
_entity_poly.entity_id
_entity_poly.type
_entity_poly.pdbx_seq_one_letter_code
_entity_poly.pdbx_strand_id
1 'polypeptide(L)'
;SELEIRQKLLEDHAVDVMVAIGANFFYTVTLPCTLWFLDKGKKNTERADKVLFIDARHTYRQIDRAHRDFTPQQIEFLANIVRLYRGQQPENQQQSADLLAEKFSEDKYEDVPGLCKVATLTEIEAQGWSLNPGRYVGVAGGAPDDFDFMERLEELNEELGVLNAEARELEEYISANIPAVINGTVDEVPRDS
;
A
#
# COMPACT_ATOMS: atom_id res chain seq x y z
N SER A 1 18.74 9.97 6.39
CA SER A 1 17.37 9.51 6.74
C SER A 1 16.79 8.68 5.60
N GLU A 2 15.67 7.95 5.78
CA GLU A 2 15.02 7.21 4.67
C GLU A 2 14.60 8.16 3.54
N LEU A 3 14.11 9.35 3.89
CA LEU A 3 13.75 10.42 2.96
C LEU A 3 14.93 10.80 2.06
N GLU A 4 16.10 11.06 2.64
CA GLU A 4 17.32 11.41 1.88
C GLU A 4 17.72 10.31 0.89
N ILE A 5 17.63 9.03 1.29
CA ILE A 5 17.96 7.91 0.41
C ILE A 5 17.01 7.89 -0.79
N ARG A 6 15.71 8.05 -0.52
CA ARG A 6 14.67 8.04 -1.55
C ARG A 6 14.80 9.22 -2.51
N GLN A 7 15.01 10.41 -1.97
CA GLN A 7 15.26 11.61 -2.74
C GLN A 7 16.47 11.40 -3.67
N LYS A 8 17.58 10.89 -3.13
CA LYS A 8 18.78 10.61 -3.93
C LYS A 8 18.53 9.60 -5.04
N LEU A 9 17.76 8.53 -4.80
CA LEU A 9 17.40 7.56 -5.84
C LEU A 9 16.59 8.18 -6.99
N LEU A 10 15.76 9.18 -6.67
CA LEU A 10 14.97 9.91 -7.67
C LEU A 10 15.82 10.91 -8.44
N GLU A 11 16.68 11.66 -7.76
CA GLU A 11 17.64 12.60 -8.35
C GLU A 11 18.69 11.90 -9.22
N ASP A 12 19.07 10.66 -8.87
CA ASP A 12 19.94 9.81 -9.68
C ASP A 12 19.21 9.16 -10.87
N HIS A 13 17.91 9.47 -11.06
CA HIS A 13 17.04 8.93 -12.11
C HIS A 13 16.97 7.40 -12.09
N ALA A 14 17.09 6.77 -10.92
CA ALA A 14 17.17 5.33 -10.80
C ALA A 14 15.80 4.65 -10.75
N VAL A 15 14.80 5.29 -10.15
CA VAL A 15 13.43 4.74 -9.99
C VAL A 15 12.63 4.92 -11.27
N ASP A 16 12.16 3.83 -11.89
CA ASP A 16 11.38 3.88 -13.14
C ASP A 16 9.89 3.61 -12.90
N VAL A 17 9.57 2.54 -12.17
CA VAL A 17 8.19 2.12 -11.92
C VAL A 17 7.99 1.77 -10.44
N MET A 18 6.86 2.22 -9.90
CA MET A 18 6.37 1.91 -8.56
C MET A 18 5.04 1.18 -8.67
N VAL A 19 4.92 0.00 -8.07
CA VAL A 19 3.68 -0.81 -8.12
C VAL A 19 3.19 -1.12 -6.71
N ALA A 20 2.03 -0.60 -6.33
CA ALA A 20 1.38 -0.94 -5.06
C ALA A 20 0.58 -2.22 -5.21
N ILE A 21 0.77 -3.16 -4.28
CA ILE A 21 0.07 -4.44 -4.22
C ILE A 21 -0.73 -4.50 -2.93
N GLY A 22 -1.93 -5.03 -3.02
CA GLY A 22 -2.85 -5.15 -1.90
C GLY A 22 -2.35 -6.12 -0.82
N ALA A 23 -3.10 -6.16 0.28
CA ALA A 23 -2.93 -7.13 1.35
C ALA A 23 -3.08 -8.58 0.84
N ASN A 24 -2.64 -9.54 1.68
CA ASN A 24 -2.89 -10.97 1.50
C ASN A 24 -2.15 -11.66 0.34
N PHE A 25 -1.08 -11.04 -0.18
CA PHE A 25 -0.17 -11.65 -1.17
C PHE A 25 0.98 -12.47 -0.55
N PHE A 26 1.11 -12.47 0.77
CA PHE A 26 2.08 -13.27 1.51
C PHE A 26 1.38 -14.34 2.34
N TYR A 27 2.00 -15.51 2.49
CA TYR A 27 1.42 -16.64 3.21
C TYR A 27 1.34 -16.45 4.73
N THR A 28 2.17 -15.58 5.31
CA THR A 28 2.34 -15.47 6.78
C THR A 28 1.99 -14.09 7.34
N VAL A 29 1.78 -13.09 6.48
CA VAL A 29 1.45 -11.71 6.88
C VAL A 29 0.43 -11.13 5.92
N THR A 30 -0.42 -10.24 6.41
CA THR A 30 -1.48 -9.59 5.62
C THR A 30 -1.05 -8.24 5.03
N LEU A 31 0.20 -7.81 5.28
CA LEU A 31 0.66 -6.48 4.88
C LEU A 31 0.66 -6.28 3.36
N PRO A 32 0.21 -5.12 2.86
CA PRO A 32 0.45 -4.74 1.48
C PRO A 32 1.95 -4.54 1.22
N CYS A 33 2.36 -4.58 -0.04
CA CYS A 33 3.73 -4.29 -0.43
C CYS A 33 3.81 -3.37 -1.63
N THR A 34 5.00 -2.84 -1.88
CA THR A 34 5.28 -2.03 -3.06
C THR A 34 6.49 -2.60 -3.76
N LEU A 35 6.36 -2.87 -5.06
CA LEU A 35 7.47 -3.27 -5.91
C LEU A 35 8.12 -2.04 -6.51
N TRP A 36 9.45 -1.99 -6.43
CA TRP A 36 10.28 -0.92 -6.97
C TRP A 36 11.06 -1.46 -8.16
N PHE A 37 10.84 -0.89 -9.34
CA PHE A 37 11.61 -1.21 -10.52
C PHE A 37 12.59 -0.09 -10.79
N LEU A 38 13.88 -0.46 -10.80
CA LEU A 38 14.98 0.47 -11.02
C LEU A 38 15.54 0.29 -12.42
N ASP A 39 15.69 1.39 -13.17
CA ASP A 39 16.28 1.41 -14.51
C ASP A 39 17.26 2.57 -14.62
N LYS A 40 18.55 2.31 -14.37
CA LYS A 40 19.62 3.31 -14.55
C LYS A 40 19.79 3.73 -16.02
N GLY A 41 19.31 2.94 -16.97
CA GLY A 41 19.35 3.24 -18.40
C GLY A 41 18.38 4.35 -18.80
N LYS A 42 17.34 4.63 -18.00
CA LYS A 42 16.34 5.64 -18.33
C LYS A 42 16.88 7.07 -18.30
N LYS A 43 18.00 7.31 -17.60
CA LYS A 43 18.59 8.65 -17.39
C LYS A 43 18.83 9.43 -18.68
N ASN A 44 19.11 8.74 -19.79
CA ASN A 44 19.38 9.34 -21.09
C ASN A 44 18.17 9.25 -22.05
N THR A 45 16.96 9.15 -21.51
CA THR A 45 15.70 8.99 -22.26
C THR A 45 14.67 10.03 -21.81
N GLU A 46 13.56 10.14 -22.53
CA GLU A 46 12.42 11.00 -22.14
C GLU A 46 11.76 10.61 -20.81
N ARG A 47 12.13 9.45 -20.23
CA ARG A 47 11.66 8.95 -18.94
C ARG A 47 12.54 9.37 -17.77
N ALA A 48 13.65 10.09 -18.00
CA ALA A 48 14.60 10.46 -16.94
C ALA A 48 13.86 11.06 -15.73
N ASP A 49 13.12 12.14 -15.94
CA ASP A 49 12.43 12.88 -14.88
C ASP A 49 11.01 12.36 -14.60
N LYS A 50 10.68 11.12 -15.02
CA LYS A 50 9.32 10.55 -14.90
C LYS A 50 9.33 9.23 -14.15
N VAL A 51 8.35 9.01 -13.29
CA VAL A 51 8.11 7.72 -12.63
C VAL A 51 6.69 7.27 -12.98
N LEU A 52 6.56 6.02 -13.41
CA LEU A 52 5.26 5.39 -13.60
C LEU A 52 4.79 4.81 -12.26
N PHE A 53 3.62 5.25 -11.82
CA PHE A 53 2.92 4.68 -10.66
C PHE A 53 1.79 3.77 -11.14
N ILE A 54 1.74 2.56 -10.58
CA ILE A 54 0.67 1.58 -10.81
C ILE A 54 0.07 1.20 -9.47
N ASP A 55 -1.25 1.26 -9.36
CA ASP A 55 -2.01 0.77 -8.23
C ASP A 55 -2.69 -0.55 -8.60
N ALA A 56 -2.09 -1.66 -8.15
CA ALA A 56 -2.61 -3.00 -8.36
C ALA A 56 -3.32 -3.53 -7.11
N ARG A 57 -3.67 -2.69 -6.13
CA ARG A 57 -4.32 -3.14 -4.87
C ARG A 57 -5.65 -3.85 -5.10
N HIS A 58 -6.35 -3.51 -6.18
CA HIS A 58 -7.63 -4.11 -6.56
C HIS A 58 -7.53 -5.11 -7.72
N THR A 59 -6.32 -5.38 -8.21
CA THR A 59 -6.06 -6.38 -9.26
C THR A 59 -5.60 -7.65 -8.58
N TYR A 60 -6.47 -8.65 -8.44
CA TYR A 60 -6.07 -9.93 -7.87
C TYR A 60 -7.04 -11.04 -8.24
N ARG A 61 -6.59 -12.27 -8.08
CA ARG A 61 -7.46 -13.44 -7.91
C ARG A 61 -7.48 -13.79 -6.43
N GLN A 62 -8.68 -13.96 -5.89
CA GLN A 62 -8.85 -14.48 -4.55
C GLN A 62 -8.67 -16.01 -4.62
N ILE A 63 -7.65 -16.55 -3.94
CA ILE A 63 -7.41 -18.00 -3.89
C ILE A 63 -8.31 -18.66 -2.84
N ASP A 64 -8.32 -18.08 -1.64
CA ASP A 64 -9.13 -18.51 -0.50
C ASP A 64 -9.50 -17.26 0.35
N ARG A 65 -10.04 -17.42 1.57
CA ARG A 65 -10.42 -16.26 2.41
C ARG A 65 -9.25 -15.37 2.82
N ALA A 66 -8.04 -15.93 2.92
CA ALA A 66 -6.85 -15.29 3.47
C ALA A 66 -5.77 -14.97 2.43
N HIS A 67 -5.82 -15.54 1.23
CA HIS A 67 -4.76 -15.41 0.23
C HIS A 67 -5.25 -14.91 -1.13
N ARG A 68 -4.41 -14.06 -1.73
CA ARG A 68 -4.56 -13.49 -3.08
C ARG A 68 -3.31 -13.76 -3.89
N ASP A 69 -3.49 -13.92 -5.20
CA ASP A 69 -2.39 -13.92 -6.16
C ASP A 69 -2.77 -13.18 -7.44
N PHE A 70 -1.84 -13.11 -8.38
CA PHE A 70 -2.13 -12.69 -9.74
C PHE A 70 -2.28 -13.92 -10.64
N THR A 71 -3.26 -13.90 -11.53
CA THR A 71 -3.26 -14.82 -12.67
C THR A 71 -2.14 -14.45 -13.66
N PRO A 72 -1.65 -15.39 -14.50
CA PRO A 72 -0.72 -15.04 -15.57
C PRO A 72 -1.23 -13.92 -16.49
N GLN A 73 -2.54 -13.89 -16.76
CA GLN A 73 -3.21 -12.84 -17.53
C GLN A 73 -3.12 -11.47 -16.82
N GLN A 74 -3.34 -11.43 -15.50
CA GLN A 74 -3.20 -10.19 -14.71
C GLN A 74 -1.75 -9.70 -14.65
N ILE A 75 -0.78 -10.61 -14.53
CA ILE A 75 0.65 -10.26 -14.59
C ILE A 75 1.00 -9.67 -15.96
N GLU A 76 0.55 -10.31 -17.04
CA GLU A 76 0.79 -9.82 -18.40
C GLU A 76 0.16 -8.44 -18.62
N PHE A 77 -1.07 -8.24 -18.15
CA PHE A 77 -1.75 -6.94 -18.19
C PHE A 77 -0.94 -5.84 -17.47
N LEU A 78 -0.55 -6.06 -16.21
CA LEU A 78 0.25 -5.08 -15.45
C LEU A 78 1.61 -4.80 -16.12
N ALA A 79 2.25 -5.83 -16.67
CA ALA A 79 3.49 -5.67 -17.42
C ALA A 79 3.27 -4.89 -18.73
N ASN A 80 2.13 -5.06 -19.39
CA ASN A 80 1.78 -4.32 -20.60
C ASN A 80 1.58 -2.83 -20.33
N ILE A 81 1.06 -2.42 -19.17
CA ILE A 81 1.02 -1.00 -18.78
C ILE A 81 2.43 -0.39 -18.85
N VAL A 82 3.44 -1.11 -18.35
CA VAL A 82 4.84 -0.69 -18.41
C VAL A 82 5.37 -0.68 -19.85
N ARG A 83 5.00 -1.66 -20.68
CA ARG A 83 5.37 -1.69 -22.11
C ARG A 83 4.80 -0.48 -22.85
N LEU A 84 3.51 -0.20 -22.68
CA LEU A 84 2.85 0.95 -23.27
C LEU A 84 3.52 2.27 -22.84
N TYR A 85 3.79 2.43 -21.54
CA TYR A 85 4.52 3.58 -21.00
C TYR A 85 5.91 3.76 -21.64
N ARG A 86 6.59 2.66 -21.95
CA ARG A 86 7.90 2.65 -22.60
C ARG A 86 7.84 2.75 -24.12
N GLY A 87 6.65 2.87 -24.72
CA GLY A 87 6.46 2.88 -26.17
C GLY A 87 6.74 1.53 -26.84
N GLN A 88 6.62 0.44 -26.09
CA GLN A 88 6.82 -0.93 -26.56
C GLN A 88 5.47 -1.57 -26.92
N GLN A 89 5.50 -2.52 -27.87
CA GLN A 89 4.30 -3.29 -28.23
C GLN A 89 3.85 -4.17 -27.06
N PRO A 90 2.54 -4.23 -26.76
CA PRO A 90 2.01 -5.13 -25.74
C PRO A 90 2.19 -6.60 -26.15
N GLU A 91 2.32 -7.47 -25.15
CA GLU A 91 2.32 -8.92 -25.33
C GLU A 91 0.92 -9.50 -25.06
N ASN A 92 0.58 -10.62 -25.68
CA ASN A 92 -0.73 -11.26 -25.49
C ASN A 92 -0.63 -12.81 -25.42
N GLN A 93 0.44 -13.32 -24.82
CA GLN A 93 0.66 -14.76 -24.66
C GLN A 93 -0.28 -15.36 -23.60
N GLN A 94 -0.65 -14.58 -22.59
CA GLN A 94 -1.56 -14.94 -21.49
C GLN A 94 -2.98 -14.40 -21.71
N GLN A 95 -3.30 -13.98 -22.95
CA GLN A 95 -4.65 -13.51 -23.34
C GLN A 95 -5.11 -12.27 -22.57
N SER A 96 -4.19 -11.35 -22.23
CA SER A 96 -4.52 -10.10 -21.50
C SER A 96 -5.08 -8.97 -22.37
N ALA A 97 -5.20 -9.15 -23.69
CA ALA A 97 -5.68 -8.12 -24.62
C ALA A 97 -7.03 -7.51 -24.22
N ASP A 98 -7.97 -8.32 -23.72
CA ASP A 98 -9.29 -7.82 -23.31
C ASP A 98 -9.18 -6.88 -22.09
N LEU A 99 -8.33 -7.22 -21.10
CA LEU A 99 -8.06 -6.36 -19.93
C LEU A 99 -7.39 -5.05 -20.35
N LEU A 100 -6.48 -5.12 -21.34
CA LEU A 100 -5.79 -3.95 -21.85
C LEU A 100 -6.76 -3.02 -22.60
N ALA A 101 -7.57 -3.58 -23.51
CA ALA A 101 -8.55 -2.83 -24.30
C ALA A 101 -9.68 -2.23 -23.45
N GLU A 102 -9.99 -2.79 -22.28
CA GLU A 102 -10.94 -2.19 -21.34
C GLU A 102 -10.42 -0.86 -20.75
N LYS A 103 -9.10 -0.73 -20.60
CA LYS A 103 -8.47 0.41 -19.90
C LYS A 103 -7.76 1.38 -20.82
N PHE A 104 -7.28 0.94 -21.97
CA PHE A 104 -6.44 1.72 -22.88
C PHE A 104 -7.00 1.70 -24.30
N SER A 105 -7.10 2.88 -24.91
CA SER A 105 -7.45 3.00 -26.32
C SER A 105 -6.22 2.86 -27.23
N GLU A 106 -6.38 2.14 -28.35
CA GLU A 106 -5.38 2.05 -29.44
C GLU A 106 -3.97 1.56 -29.06
N ASP A 107 -3.84 0.73 -28.01
CA ASP A 107 -2.54 0.25 -27.51
C ASP A 107 -1.54 1.40 -27.24
N LYS A 108 -2.05 2.54 -26.75
CA LYS A 108 -1.23 3.66 -26.30
C LYS A 108 -1.38 3.84 -24.79
N TYR A 109 -0.31 4.31 -24.17
CA TYR A 109 -0.36 4.65 -22.76
C TYR A 109 -1.22 5.90 -22.53
N GLU A 110 -2.09 5.83 -21.53
CA GLU A 110 -2.83 6.96 -20.96
C GLU A 110 -2.89 6.83 -19.44
N ASP A 111 -3.00 7.96 -18.74
CA ASP A 111 -3.23 7.94 -17.29
C ASP A 111 -4.66 7.44 -17.03
N VAL A 112 -4.80 6.42 -16.19
CA VAL A 112 -6.10 5.81 -15.86
C VAL A 112 -6.34 5.99 -14.35
N PRO A 113 -7.36 6.78 -13.95
CA PRO A 113 -7.69 6.99 -12.54
C PRO A 113 -7.89 5.68 -11.78
N GLY A 114 -7.23 5.56 -10.63
CA GLY A 114 -7.24 4.37 -9.78
C GLY A 114 -6.41 3.19 -10.29
N LEU A 115 -5.70 3.33 -11.41
CA LEU A 115 -4.87 2.25 -11.98
C LEU A 115 -3.43 2.69 -12.23
N CYS A 116 -3.20 3.73 -13.02
CA CYS A 116 -1.84 4.16 -13.32
C CYS A 116 -1.73 5.63 -13.68
N LYS A 117 -0.59 6.23 -13.32
CA LYS A 117 -0.24 7.60 -13.67
C LYS A 117 1.27 7.78 -13.83
N VAL A 118 1.69 8.55 -14.82
CA VAL A 118 3.07 9.08 -14.87
C VAL A 118 3.14 10.38 -14.10
N ALA A 119 4.06 10.46 -13.13
CA ALA A 119 4.37 11.71 -12.43
C ALA A 119 5.82 12.13 -12.66
N THR A 120 6.02 13.43 -12.79
CA THR A 120 7.32 14.08 -12.92
C THR A 120 8.03 14.18 -11.56
N LEU A 121 9.36 14.32 -11.57
CA LEU A 121 10.12 14.58 -10.34
C LEU A 121 9.64 15.83 -9.59
N THR A 122 9.22 16.88 -10.32
CA THR A 122 8.64 18.08 -9.71
C THR A 122 7.32 17.79 -9.00
N GLU A 123 6.44 16.98 -9.59
CA GLU A 123 5.20 16.55 -8.91
C GLU A 123 5.50 15.69 -7.67
N ILE A 124 6.52 14.84 -7.74
CA ILE A 124 6.94 13.98 -6.64
C ILE A 124 7.56 14.79 -5.50
N GLU A 125 8.36 15.80 -5.81
CA GLU A 125 8.91 16.75 -4.85
C GLU A 125 7.80 17.51 -4.12
N ALA A 126 6.79 17.99 -4.85
CA ALA A 126 5.62 18.64 -4.26
C ALA A 126 4.82 17.73 -3.32
N GLN A 127 4.93 16.41 -3.50
CA GLN A 127 4.36 15.39 -2.61
C GLN A 127 5.31 14.93 -1.49
N GLY A 128 6.38 15.70 -1.22
CA GLY A 128 7.34 15.42 -0.17
C GLY A 128 8.18 14.17 -0.45
N TRP A 129 8.51 13.94 -1.73
CA TRP A 129 9.24 12.76 -2.19
C TRP A 129 8.54 11.44 -1.86
N SER A 130 7.20 11.42 -1.81
CA SER A 130 6.46 10.17 -1.59
C SER A 130 6.49 9.30 -2.85
N LEU A 131 6.77 8.01 -2.70
CA LEU A 131 6.70 7.04 -3.80
C LEU A 131 5.51 6.08 -3.66
N ASN A 132 4.49 6.47 -2.90
CA ASN A 132 3.26 5.70 -2.79
C ASN A 132 2.36 5.99 -4.02
N PRO A 133 2.05 4.99 -4.88
CA PRO A 133 1.18 5.16 -6.04
C PRO A 133 -0.17 5.82 -5.75
N GLY A 134 -0.77 5.54 -4.58
CA GLY A 134 -2.07 6.10 -4.19
C GLY A 134 -2.11 7.64 -4.13
N ARG A 135 -0.95 8.30 -4.01
CA ARG A 135 -0.87 9.77 -4.08
C ARG A 135 -1.03 10.35 -5.49
N TYR A 136 -0.84 9.53 -6.51
CA TYR A 136 -0.76 9.97 -7.90
C TYR A 136 -1.90 9.42 -8.74
N VAL A 137 -2.25 8.14 -8.58
CA VAL A 137 -3.22 7.47 -9.46
C VAL A 137 -4.66 7.96 -9.27
N GLY A 138 -4.97 8.62 -8.16
CA GLY A 138 -6.34 9.02 -7.82
C GLY A 138 -7.25 7.81 -7.56
N VAL A 139 -8.56 8.03 -7.53
CA VAL A 139 -9.56 6.98 -7.33
C VAL A 139 -10.31 6.77 -8.66
N ALA A 140 -10.48 5.52 -9.07
CA ALA A 140 -11.37 5.19 -10.18
C ALA A 140 -12.79 5.58 -9.74
N GLY A 141 -13.47 6.46 -10.49
CA GLY A 141 -14.78 6.98 -10.12
C GLY A 141 -15.74 5.87 -9.64
N GLY A 142 -15.96 5.83 -8.33
CA GLY A 142 -16.66 4.77 -7.63
C GLY A 142 -16.29 4.82 -6.15
N ALA A 143 -17.27 4.61 -5.29
CA ALA A 143 -17.18 4.78 -3.83
C ALA A 143 -16.64 3.58 -2.99
N PRO A 144 -15.88 2.56 -3.47
CA PRO A 144 -15.50 1.46 -2.59
C PRO A 144 -14.51 1.82 -1.47
N ASP A 145 -13.60 2.79 -1.69
CA ASP A 145 -12.52 3.07 -0.73
C ASP A 145 -13.02 3.91 0.46
N ASP A 146 -13.96 4.83 0.25
CA ASP A 146 -14.51 5.65 1.34
C ASP A 146 -15.38 4.81 2.30
N PHE A 147 -16.09 3.80 1.80
CA PHE A 147 -16.96 2.98 2.64
C PHE A 147 -16.16 2.00 3.51
N ASP A 148 -15.17 1.29 2.94
CA ASP A 148 -14.28 0.39 3.70
C ASP A 148 -13.40 1.18 4.68
N PHE A 149 -12.94 2.38 4.31
CA PHE A 149 -12.18 3.24 5.21
C PHE A 149 -13.01 3.70 6.42
N MET A 150 -14.25 4.17 6.20
CA MET A 150 -15.10 4.64 7.29
C MET A 150 -15.54 3.51 8.21
N GLU A 151 -15.91 2.35 7.67
CA GLU A 151 -16.26 1.16 8.46
C GLU A 151 -15.07 0.70 9.31
N ARG A 152 -13.85 0.66 8.74
CA ARG A 152 -12.63 0.34 9.48
C ARG A 152 -12.25 1.38 10.52
N LEU A 153 -12.45 2.65 10.22
CA LEU A 153 -12.17 3.73 11.17
C LEU A 153 -13.12 3.67 12.36
N GLU A 154 -14.40 3.38 12.12
CA GLU A 154 -15.40 3.19 13.16
C GLU A 154 -15.06 1.97 14.04
N GLU A 155 -14.77 0.82 13.43
CA GLU A 155 -14.33 -0.40 14.15
C GLU A 155 -13.10 -0.12 15.04
N LEU A 156 -12.07 0.52 14.47
CA LEU A 156 -10.85 0.86 15.22
C LEU A 156 -11.11 1.87 16.34
N ASN A 157 -12.03 2.81 16.15
CA ASN A 157 -12.38 3.78 17.18
C ASN A 157 -13.19 3.14 18.33
N GLU A 158 -14.05 2.17 18.02
CA GLU A 158 -14.72 1.35 19.04
C GLU A 158 -13.72 0.52 19.85
N GLU A 159 -12.78 -0.16 19.17
CA GLU A 159 -11.72 -0.93 19.84
C GLU A 159 -10.85 -0.04 20.73
N LEU A 160 -10.46 1.15 20.24
CA LEU A 160 -9.76 2.16 21.03
C LEU A 160 -10.58 2.58 22.26
N GLY A 161 -11.90 2.71 22.14
CA GLY A 161 -12.80 3.03 23.25
C GLY A 161 -12.78 1.96 24.34
N VAL A 162 -12.86 0.69 23.95
CA VAL A 162 -12.79 -0.46 24.87
C VAL A 162 -11.45 -0.50 25.59
N LEU A 163 -10.34 -0.42 24.83
CA LEU A 163 -8.99 -0.45 25.40
C LEU A 163 -8.75 0.72 26.37
N ASN A 164 -9.31 1.90 26.10
CA ASN A 164 -9.22 3.04 27.02
C ASN A 164 -10.03 2.82 28.31
N ALA A 165 -11.18 2.16 28.25
CA ALA A 165 -11.96 1.82 29.44
C ALA A 165 -11.22 0.79 30.31
N GLU A 166 -10.68 -0.27 29.69
CA GLU A 166 -9.86 -1.27 30.39
C GLU A 166 -8.62 -0.64 31.03
N ALA A 167 -7.93 0.26 30.32
CA ALA A 167 -6.79 0.97 30.86
C ALA A 167 -7.14 1.81 32.10
N ARG A 168 -8.30 2.48 32.10
CA ARG A 168 -8.78 3.25 33.26
C ARG A 168 -9.13 2.36 34.45
N GLU A 169 -9.79 1.23 34.23
CA GLU A 169 -10.05 0.26 35.30
C GLU A 169 -8.74 -0.24 35.92
N LEU A 170 -7.74 -0.52 35.09
CA LEU A 170 -6.42 -0.94 35.55
C LEU A 170 -5.73 0.19 36.34
N GLU A 171 -5.83 1.43 35.86
CA GLU A 171 -5.27 2.61 36.53
C GLU A 171 -5.92 2.84 37.91
N GLU A 172 -7.25 2.72 37.99
CA GLU A 172 -7.99 2.80 39.26
C GLU A 172 -7.57 1.68 40.22
N TYR A 173 -7.46 0.45 39.72
CA TYR A 173 -7.01 -0.69 40.52
C TYR A 173 -5.59 -0.49 41.03
N ILE A 174 -4.66 -0.02 40.19
CA ILE A 174 -3.29 0.28 40.60
C ILE A 174 -3.29 1.41 41.63
N SER A 175 -4.03 2.50 41.40
CA SER A 175 -4.13 3.63 42.33
C SER A 175 -4.70 3.22 43.68
N ALA A 176 -5.66 2.28 43.71
CA ALA A 176 -6.23 1.75 44.95
C ALA A 176 -5.23 0.87 45.72
N ASN A 177 -4.35 0.15 45.01
CA ASN A 177 -3.40 -0.79 45.61
C ASN A 177 -2.03 -0.18 45.94
N ILE A 178 -1.63 0.92 45.29
CA ILE A 178 -0.37 1.63 45.56
C ILE A 178 -0.20 1.98 47.06
N PRO A 179 -1.21 2.48 47.78
CA PRO A 179 -1.09 2.75 49.21
C PRO A 179 -0.76 1.51 50.05
N ALA A 180 -1.31 0.35 49.71
CA ALA A 180 -1.03 -0.90 50.41
C ALA A 180 0.41 -1.39 50.17
N VAL A 181 0.92 -1.22 48.94
CA VAL A 181 2.31 -1.55 48.59
C VAL A 181 3.30 -0.59 49.27
N ILE A 182 3.00 0.71 49.31
CA ILE A 182 3.85 1.71 49.97
C ILE A 182 3.90 1.52 51.49
N ASN A 183 2.77 1.13 52.10
CA ASN A 183 2.67 0.98 53.55
C ASN A 183 3.08 -0.40 54.08
N GLY A 184 3.46 -1.34 53.20
CA GLY A 184 4.11 -2.61 53.59
C GLY A 184 3.23 -3.66 54.27
N THR A 185 1.90 -3.57 54.17
CA THR A 185 0.99 -4.63 54.66
C THR A 185 0.61 -5.57 53.52
N VAL A 186 1.48 -6.55 53.26
CA VAL A 186 1.05 -7.82 52.65
C VAL A 186 0.58 -8.71 53.78
N ASP A 187 -0.74 -8.82 53.96
CA ASP A 187 -1.31 -9.84 54.84
C ASP A 187 -1.01 -11.22 54.25
N GLU A 188 -0.33 -12.06 55.04
CA GLU A 188 -0.12 -13.47 54.71
C GLU A 188 -1.46 -14.17 54.55
N VAL A 189 -1.69 -14.74 53.36
CA VAL A 189 -2.82 -15.63 53.10
C VAL A 189 -2.71 -16.84 54.06
N PRO A 190 -3.72 -17.17 54.87
CA PRO A 190 -3.66 -18.33 55.74
C PRO A 190 -3.56 -19.61 54.89
N ARG A 191 -2.53 -20.42 55.14
CA ARG A 191 -2.46 -21.79 54.65
C ARG A 191 -3.48 -22.62 55.42
N ASP A 192 -4.57 -22.98 54.77
CA ASP A 192 -5.53 -23.93 55.34
C ASP A 192 -4.95 -25.35 55.33
N SER A 193 -5.12 -26.03 56.45
CA SER A 193 -4.64 -27.38 56.79
C SER A 193 -5.64 -28.46 56.43
#